data_AF-A0A4R2HKI2-F1
#
_entry.id   AF-A0A4R2HKI2-F1
#
_cell.length_a   1.000
_cell.length_b   1.000
_cell.length_c   1.000
_cell.angle_alpha   90.00
_cell.angle_beta   90.00
_cell.angle_gamma   90.00
#
_symmetry.space_group_name_H-M   'P 1'
#
loop_
_entity.id
_entity.type
_entity.pdbx_description
1 polymer ?
#
loop_
_entity_poly.entity_id
_entity_poly.type
_entity_poly.pdbx_seq_one_letter_code
_entity_poly.pdbx_strand_id
1 'polypeptide(L)' 'MKLKVRVVHYRCHGRDCWYADIDDAEDRQPDDPYWYADGCHSQAEAIALACTQLAALEQTDRPLLRISESQLAA' A
#
# COMPACT_ATOMS: atom_id res chain seq x y z
N MET A 1 12.37 4.43 8.36
CA MET A 1 11.22 4.43 7.44
C MET A 1 10.02 4.97 8.20
N LYS A 2 9.31 5.99 7.70
CA LYS A 2 8.07 6.49 8.33
C LYS A 2 6.91 6.20 7.40
N LEU A 3 6.35 5.00 7.55
CA LEU A 3 5.22 4.57 6.73
C LEU A 3 3.98 5.41 7.05
N LYS A 4 3.29 5.84 6.00
CA LYS A 4 2.01 6.54 6.05
C LYS A 4 1.04 5.82 5.15
N VAL A 5 -0.19 5.68 5.61
CA VAL A 5 -1.30 5.21 4.79
C VAL A 5 -2.16 6.41 4.39
N ARG A 6 -2.42 6.55 3.09
CA ARG A 6 -3.40 7.47 2.55
C ARG A 6 -4.52 6.66 1.93
N VAL A 7 -5.76 6.91 2.36
CA VAL A 7 -6.92 6.26 1.76
C VAL A 7 -7.55 7.23 0.78
N VAL A 8 -7.69 6.77 -0.46
CA VAL A 8 -8.16 7.60 -1.58
C VAL A 8 -9.45 6.99 -2.13
N HIS A 9 -10.45 7.84 -2.28
CA HIS A 9 -11.70 7.52 -2.96
C HIS A 9 -11.58 7.93 -4.43
N TYR A 10 -11.99 7.05 -5.32
CA TYR A 10 -12.05 7.32 -6.75
C TYR A 10 -13.24 6.60 -7.38
N ARG A 11 -13.56 6.97 -8.62
CA ARG A 11 -14.68 6.39 -9.36
C ARG A 11 -14.16 5.52 -10.49
N CYS A 12 -14.42 4.22 -10.43
CA CYS A 12 -13.99 3.25 -11.45
C CYS A 12 -15.21 2.63 -12.12
N HIS A 13 -15.33 2.78 -13.44
CA HIS A 13 -16.46 2.23 -14.22
C HIS A 13 -17.84 2.51 -13.60
N GLY A 14 -18.05 3.72 -13.08
CA GLY A 14 -19.31 4.15 -12.48
C GLY A 14 -19.55 3.66 -11.04
N ARG A 15 -18.65 2.89 -10.45
CA ARG A 15 -18.70 2.44 -9.06
C ARG A 15 -17.79 3.28 -8.16
N ASP A 16 -18.14 3.37 -6.89
CA ASP A 16 -17.28 3.92 -5.86
C ASP A 16 -16.20 2.90 -5.52
N CYS A 17 -14.94 3.31 -5.66
CA CYS A 17 -13.78 2.50 -5.40
C CYS A 17 -12.86 3.23 -4.41
N TRP A 18 -12.16 2.43 -3.63
CA TRP A 18 -11.23 2.90 -2.63
C TRP A 18 -9.92 2.16 -2.82
N TYR A 19 -8.82 2.89 -2.67
CA TYR A 19 -7.53 2.26 -2.50
C TYR A 19 -6.80 2.90 -1.31
N ALA A 20 -5.90 2.14 -0.70
CA ALA A 20 -4.99 2.63 0.31
C ALA A 20 -3.57 2.61 -0.25
N ASP A 21 -2.96 3.79 -0.26
CA ASP A 21 -1.60 4.06 -0.67
C ASP A 21 -0.72 4.03 0.60
N ILE A 22 0.12 3.02 0.70
CA ILE A 22 1.05 2.81 1.80
C ILE A 22 2.38 3.32 1.28
N ASP A 23 2.96 4.35 1.88
CA ASP A 23 4.14 5.01 1.34
C ASP A 23 5.10 5.37 2.47
N ASP A 24 6.41 5.40 2.22
CA ASP A 24 7.29 6.19 3.08
C ASP A 24 6.95 7.68 2.89
N ALA A 25 6.72 8.37 4.01
CA ALA A 25 6.55 9.81 4.04
C ALA A 25 7.68 10.58 3.33
N GLU A 26 8.90 10.06 3.40
CA GLU A 26 10.14 10.69 2.95
C GLU A 26 10.61 10.17 1.56
N ASP A 27 10.04 9.06 1.06
CA ASP A 27 10.31 8.49 -0.28
C ASP A 27 9.02 7.83 -0.83
N ARG A 28 8.11 8.65 -1.37
CA ARG A 28 6.80 8.20 -1.87
C ARG A 28 6.96 7.42 -3.18
N GLN A 29 6.30 6.27 -3.30
CA GLN A 29 6.38 5.37 -4.46
C GLN A 29 4.97 4.96 -4.93
N PRO A 30 4.12 5.92 -5.37
CA PRO A 30 2.72 5.66 -5.69
C PRO A 30 2.51 4.74 -6.91
N ASP A 31 3.53 4.52 -7.73
CA ASP A 31 3.49 3.66 -8.92
C ASP A 31 3.93 2.21 -8.64
N ASP A 32 4.41 1.90 -7.42
CA ASP A 32 4.87 0.55 -7.08
C ASP A 32 3.68 -0.33 -6.61
N PRO A 33 3.43 -1.48 -7.26
CA PRO A 33 2.28 -2.34 -6.98
C PRO A 33 2.27 -2.99 -5.59
N TYR A 34 3.38 -2.93 -4.85
CA TYR A 34 3.43 -3.41 -3.46
C TYR A 34 3.01 -2.37 -2.42
N TRP A 35 2.92 -1.10 -2.83
CA TRP A 35 2.64 0.04 -1.97
C TRP A 35 1.21 0.57 -2.14
N TYR A 36 0.35 -0.18 -2.84
CA TYR A 36 -1.07 0.12 -2.91
C TYR A 36 -1.97 -1.10 -2.67
N ALA A 37 -3.09 -0.87 -1.99
CA ALA A 37 -4.16 -1.82 -1.76
C ALA A 37 -5.42 -1.32 -2.47
N ASP A 38 -5.79 -1.93 -3.61
CA ASP A 38 -6.92 -1.50 -4.47
C ASP A 38 -8.05 -2.55 -4.49
N GLY A 39 -9.15 -2.22 -5.19
CA GLY A 39 -10.32 -3.09 -5.35
C GLY A 39 -11.30 -3.03 -4.18
N CYS A 40 -11.13 -2.08 -3.27
CA CYS A 40 -12.00 -1.94 -2.11
C CYS A 40 -13.30 -1.20 -2.48
N HIS A 41 -14.41 -1.68 -1.96
CA HIS A 41 -15.75 -1.12 -2.17
C HIS A 41 -16.12 -0.12 -1.06
N SER A 42 -15.31 0.00 -0.02
CA SER A 42 -15.50 0.95 1.07
C SER A 42 -14.18 1.46 1.66
N GLN A 43 -14.25 2.62 2.32
CA GLN A 43 -13.12 3.18 3.07
C GLN A 43 -12.62 2.23 4.16
N ALA A 44 -13.54 1.57 4.88
CA ALA A 44 -13.19 0.67 5.96
C ALA A 44 -12.44 -0.58 5.45
N GLU A 45 -12.84 -1.10 4.28
CA GLU A 45 -12.16 -2.21 3.62
C GLU A 45 -10.73 -1.81 3.20
N ALA A 46 -10.56 -0.62 2.63
CA ALA A 46 -9.23 -0.10 2.27
C ALA A 46 -8.32 0.06 3.50
N ILE A 47 -8.85 0.55 4.63
CA ILE A 47 -8.09 0.65 5.89
C ILE A 47 -7.71 -0.74 6.42
N ALA A 48 -8.67 -1.68 6.46
CA ALA A 48 -8.42 -3.03 6.97
C ALA A 48 -7.36 -3.77 6.14
N LEU A 49 -7.42 -3.62 4.81
CA LEU A 49 -6.46 -4.20 3.90
C LEU A 49 -5.07 -3.58 4.10
N ALA A 50 -4.98 -2.25 4.23
CA ALA A 50 -3.71 -1.58 4.50
C ALA A 50 -3.08 -2.01 5.83
N CYS A 51 -3.87 -2.11 6.91
CA CYS A 51 -3.38 -2.60 8.20
C CYS A 51 -2.86 -4.04 8.12
N THR A 52 -3.51 -4.90 7.33
CA THR A 52 -3.07 -6.28 7.13
C THR A 52 -1.73 -6.35 6.40
N GLN A 53 -1.55 -5.52 5.36
CA GLN A 53 -0.28 -5.43 4.63
C GLN A 53 0.84 -4.85 5.51
N LEU A 54 0.56 -3.80 6.28
CA LEU A 54 1.51 -3.23 7.25
C LEU A 54 1.96 -4.27 8.28
N ALA A 55 1.04 -5.05 8.84
CA ALA A 55 1.37 -6.10 9.80
C ALA A 55 2.26 -7.19 9.18
N ALA A 56 2.06 -7.53 7.91
CA ALA A 56 2.91 -8.47 7.18
C ALA A 56 4.32 -7.91 6.93
N LEU A 57 4.42 -6.61 6.61
CA LEU A 57 5.70 -5.90 6.47
C LEU A 57 6.46 -5.83 7.80
N GLU A 58 5.78 -5.56 8.92
CA GLU A 58 6.37 -5.56 10.27
C GLU A 58 6.93 -6.93 10.69
N GLN A 59 6.27 -8.02 10.27
CA GLN A 59 6.73 -9.39 10.58
C GLN A 59 7.94 -9.82 9.75
N THR A 60 8.19 -9.13 8.64
CA THR A 60 9.33 -9.43 7.78
C THR A 60 10.52 -8.62 8.31
N ASP A 61 11.39 -9.23 9.12
CA ASP A 61 12.67 -8.63 9.61
C ASP A 61 13.68 -8.38 8.47
N ARG A 62 13.22 -8.34 7.22
CA ARG A 62 13.99 -7.83 6.10
C ARG A 62 14.18 -6.34 6.33
N PRO A 63 15.38 -5.79 6.03
CA PRO A 63 15.45 -4.38 5.74
C PRO A 63 14.40 -4.10 4.68
N LEU A 64 13.54 -3.11 4.91
CA LEU A 64 12.65 -2.54 3.90
C LEU A 64 13.52 -1.81 2.86
N LEU A 65 14.39 -2.58 2.18
CA LEU A 65 14.98 -2.26 0.89
C LEU A 65 13.83 -1.98 -0.04
N ARG A 66 14.04 -1.10 -1.03
CA ARG A 66 13.03 -0.86 -2.05
C ARG A 66 12.55 -2.20 -2.58
N ILE A 67 11.23 -2.41 -2.65
CA ILE A 67 10.71 -3.72 -3.05
C ILE A 67 11.12 -4.04 -4.50
N SER A 68 11.22 -3.00 -5.35
CA SER A 68 11.88 -3.05 -6.66
C SER A 68 13.34 -3.53 -6.63
N GLU A 69 14.15 -3.14 -5.64
CA GLU A 69 15.52 -3.64 -5.45
C GLU A 69 15.52 -5.10 -4.95
N SER A 70 14.50 -5.51 -4.19
CA SER A 70 14.40 -6.88 -3.65
C SER A 70 13.88 -7.93 -4.64
N GLN A 71 13.16 -7.52 -5.69
CA GLN A 71 12.71 -8.41 -6.78
C GLN A 71 13.79 -8.66 -7.85
N LEU A 72 14.76 -7.76 -8.00
CA LEU A 72 15.92 -7.93 -8.88
C LEU A 72 16.98 -8.91 -8.32
N ALA A 73 16.89 -9.22 -7.03
CA ALA A 73 17.83 -10.08 -6.33
C ALA A 73 17.35 -11.54 -6.15
N ALA A 74 16.23 -11.92 -6.78
CA ALA A 74 15.64 -13.26 -6.72
C ALA A 74 15.76 -14.01 -8.05
#